data_AF-A0A2U1JCG8-F1
#
_entry.id   AF-A0A2U1JCG8-F1
#
_cell.length_a   1.000
_cell.length_b   1.000
_cell.length_c   1.000
_cell.angle_alpha   90.00
_cell.angle_beta   90.00
_cell.angle_gamma   90.00
#
_symmetry.space_group_name_H-M   'P 1'
#
loop_
_entity.id
_entity.type
_entity.pdbx_description
1 polymer ?
#
loop_
_entity_poly.entity_id
_entity_poly.type
_entity_poly.pdbx_seq_one_letter_code
_entity_poly.pdbx_strand_id
1 'polypeptide(L)'
;MYKYKEKYLSNTNIYVDKAIPKIETNMTIGGTKRAVRYDTEIFSVKRKNGTLLFIYMETQTCGCNYTKENGIPCPHICSVILLTGRPLSNYIDYKHTVAAHRELYNVPFIPVDTNELTTSSKIQPPIVKKLPGQNIKKE
;
A
#
# COMPACT_ATOMS: atom_id res chain seq x y z
N MET A 1 14.76 15.43 7.48
CA MET A 1 15.71 14.77 6.55
C MET A 1 15.50 13.27 6.65
N TYR A 2 15.13 12.62 5.55
CA TYR A 2 14.64 11.25 5.56
C TYR A 2 15.78 10.22 5.54
N LYS A 3 15.99 9.51 6.65
CA LYS A 3 17.18 8.65 6.92
C LYS A 3 17.40 7.50 5.93
N TYR A 4 16.38 7.09 5.16
CA TYR A 4 16.45 5.98 4.21
C TYR A 4 16.51 6.43 2.74
N LYS A 5 16.44 7.74 2.48
CA LYS A 5 16.30 8.31 1.13
C LYS A 5 17.54 8.05 0.26
N GLU A 6 18.73 8.11 0.84
CA GLU A 6 19.99 7.98 0.09
C GLU A 6 20.46 6.52 -0.09
N LYS A 7 20.13 5.61 0.83
CA LYS A 7 20.64 4.23 0.80
C LYS A 7 19.73 3.24 0.05
N TYR A 8 18.41 3.46 0.08
CA TYR A 8 17.43 2.50 -0.47
C TYR A 8 16.46 3.11 -1.50
N LEU A 9 16.41 4.45 -1.58
CA LEU A 9 15.52 5.20 -2.48
C LEU A 9 16.29 6.05 -3.50
N SER A 10 17.63 5.92 -3.57
CA SER A 10 18.50 6.82 -4.34
C SER A 10 18.26 6.83 -5.85
N ASN A 11 17.55 5.84 -6.39
CA ASN A 11 17.18 5.74 -7.82
C ASN A 11 15.67 5.57 -8.05
N THR A 12 14.83 5.80 -7.04
CA THR A 12 13.40 5.52 -7.19
C THR A 12 12.66 6.70 -7.79
N ASN A 13 12.19 6.54 -9.03
CA ASN A 13 11.11 7.32 -9.64
C ASN A 13 9.78 7.11 -8.88
N ILE A 14 9.75 7.16 -7.55
CA ILE A 14 8.51 7.11 -6.76
C ILE A 14 7.95 8.53 -6.70
N TYR A 15 6.70 8.68 -7.08
CA TYR A 15 6.06 9.99 -7.22
C TYR A 15 5.03 10.30 -6.14
N VAL A 16 4.60 9.30 -5.37
CA VAL A 16 3.43 9.51 -4.51
C VAL A 16 3.84 10.08 -3.16
N ASP A 17 3.51 11.36 -2.92
CA ASP A 17 3.70 12.12 -1.68
C ASP A 17 3.20 11.36 -0.43
N LYS A 18 2.16 10.53 -0.58
CA LYS A 18 1.61 9.71 0.52
C LYS A 18 2.31 8.36 0.69
N ALA A 19 2.98 7.84 -0.34
CA ALA A 19 3.64 6.53 -0.29
C ALA A 19 4.99 6.63 0.42
N ILE A 20 5.78 7.67 0.17
CA ILE A 20 7.13 7.84 0.75
C ILE A 20 7.10 7.82 2.30
N PRO A 21 6.27 8.64 2.99
CA PRO A 21 6.22 8.62 4.45
C PRO A 21 5.79 7.24 4.99
N LYS A 22 4.91 6.55 4.27
CA LYS A 22 4.43 5.23 4.66
C LYS A 22 5.52 4.16 4.52
N ILE A 23 6.28 4.21 3.43
CA ILE A 23 7.43 3.34 3.19
C ILE A 23 8.48 3.55 4.28
N GLU A 24 8.81 4.79 4.63
CA GLU A 24 9.79 5.09 5.68
C GLU A 24 9.34 4.61 7.05
N THR A 25 8.06 4.77 7.36
CA THR A 25 7.45 4.21 8.57
C THR A 25 7.60 2.69 8.58
N ASN A 26 7.30 2.03 7.45
CA ASN A 26 7.44 0.58 7.33
C ASN A 26 8.90 0.12 7.43
N MET A 27 9.85 0.88 6.89
CA MET A 27 11.29 0.61 7.01
C MET A 27 11.77 0.73 8.46
N THR A 28 11.31 1.77 9.16
CA THR A 28 11.64 1.97 10.58
C THR A 28 11.10 0.84 11.44
N ILE A 29 9.83 0.47 11.26
CA ILE A 29 9.23 -0.68 11.95
C ILE A 29 9.93 -1.98 11.55
N GLY A 30 10.26 -2.14 10.27
CA GLY A 30 10.96 -3.30 9.74
C GLY A 30 12.33 -3.50 10.38
N GLY A 31 13.07 -2.43 10.65
CA GLY A 31 14.35 -2.48 11.36
C GLY A 31 14.26 -3.04 12.78
N THR A 32 13.08 -3.02 13.41
CA THR A 32 12.86 -3.60 14.74
C THR A 32 12.49 -5.09 14.69
N LYS A 33 12.21 -5.63 13.51
CA LYS A 33 11.77 -7.01 13.32
C LYS A 33 12.97 -7.90 13.00
N ARG A 34 12.98 -9.10 13.59
CA ARG A 34 13.98 -10.12 13.29
C ARG A 34 13.43 -11.07 12.23
N ALA A 35 13.96 -10.95 11.02
CA ALA A 35 13.72 -11.91 9.95
C ALA A 35 14.63 -13.12 10.11
N VAL A 36 14.10 -14.31 9.84
CA VAL A 36 14.82 -15.59 9.82
C VAL A 36 14.74 -16.15 8.41
N ARG A 37 15.90 -16.52 7.85
CA ARG A 37 16.00 -17.11 6.51
C ARG A 37 15.67 -18.60 6.58
N TYR A 38 14.74 -19.07 5.74
CA TYR A 38 14.45 -20.49 5.54
C TYR A 38 15.08 -21.02 4.26
N ASP A 39 15.03 -20.22 3.20
CA ASP A 39 15.63 -20.53 1.91
C ASP A 39 16.20 -19.23 1.29
N THR A 40 16.61 -19.27 0.03
CA THR A 40 17.15 -18.12 -0.71
C THR A 40 16.13 -17.01 -0.88
N GLU A 41 14.89 -17.36 -1.23
CA GLU A 41 13.81 -16.39 -1.45
C GLU A 41 12.72 -16.44 -0.37
N ILE A 42 12.85 -17.32 0.63
CA ILE A 42 11.84 -17.52 1.68
C ILE A 42 12.38 -17.11 3.04
N PHE A 43 11.66 -16.20 3.69
CA PHE A 43 11.97 -15.69 5.01
C PHE A 43 10.75 -15.77 5.91
N SER A 44 10.96 -15.73 7.21
CA SER A 44 9.87 -15.54 8.18
C SER A 44 10.16 -14.44 9.17
N VAL A 45 9.09 -13.87 9.68
CA VAL A 45 9.12 -12.92 10.79
C VAL A 45 8.09 -13.35 11.83
N LYS A 46 8.51 -13.42 13.09
CA LYS A 46 7.61 -13.69 14.21
C LYS A 46 6.76 -12.46 14.53
N ARG A 47 5.44 -12.63 14.62
CA ARG A 47 4.51 -11.60 15.09
C ARG A 47 4.51 -11.51 16.62
N LYS A 48 3.93 -10.42 17.14
CA LYS A 48 3.77 -10.20 18.60
C LYS A 48 2.97 -11.31 19.28
N ASN A 49 1.98 -11.88 18.59
CA ASN A 49 1.16 -13.00 19.07
C ASN A 49 1.86 -14.37 18.94
N GLY A 50 3.15 -14.40 18.57
CA GLY A 50 3.93 -15.62 18.44
C GLY A 50 3.81 -16.36 17.10
N THR A 51 2.86 -15.99 16.24
CA THR A 51 2.69 -16.66 14.93
C THR A 51 3.82 -16.29 13.97
N LEU A 52 4.23 -17.26 13.15
CA LEU A 52 5.20 -17.03 12.09
C LEU A 52 4.48 -16.52 10.85
N LEU A 53 5.11 -15.54 10.20
CA LEU A 53 4.63 -14.99 8.96
C LEU A 53 5.68 -15.14 7.89
N PHE A 54 5.31 -15.83 6.80
CA PHE A 54 6.20 -16.10 5.69
C PHE A 54 6.21 -14.96 4.68
N ILE A 55 7.41 -14.69 4.16
CA ILE A 55 7.70 -13.69 3.14
C ILE A 55 8.36 -14.42 1.98
N TYR A 56 7.79 -14.25 0.80
CA TYR A 56 8.29 -14.79 -0.45
C TYR A 56 8.84 -13.64 -1.28
N MET A 57 10.16 -13.53 -1.36
CA MET A 57 10.84 -12.40 -1.99
C MET A 57 10.71 -12.41 -3.51
N GLU A 58 10.68 -13.60 -4.12
CA GLU A 58 10.47 -13.79 -5.57
C GLU A 58 9.12 -13.22 -6.03
N THR A 59 8.04 -13.54 -5.32
CA THR A 59 6.69 -13.05 -5.63
C THR A 59 6.38 -11.71 -4.97
N GLN A 60 7.32 -11.17 -4.19
CA GLN A 60 7.16 -9.93 -3.40
C GLN A 60 5.94 -9.97 -2.47
N THR A 61 5.57 -11.17 -2.02
CA THR A 61 4.41 -11.38 -1.17
C THR A 61 4.80 -11.63 0.28
N CYS A 62 3.84 -11.34 1.14
CA CYS A 62 3.98 -11.49 2.57
C CYS A 62 2.64 -11.94 3.12
N GLY A 63 2.62 -12.92 4.03
CA GLY A 63 1.39 -13.47 4.62
C GLY A 63 0.53 -12.45 5.40
N CYS A 64 0.90 -11.16 5.43
CA CYS A 64 0.07 -10.09 5.96
C CYS A 64 -0.76 -9.38 4.88
N ASN A 65 -0.63 -9.74 3.61
CA ASN A 65 -1.33 -9.18 2.43
C ASN A 65 -1.17 -7.68 2.17
N TYR A 66 -0.58 -6.94 3.10
CA TYR A 66 -0.36 -5.49 3.00
C TYR A 66 0.25 -5.04 1.67
N THR A 67 1.29 -5.72 1.18
CA THR A 67 1.94 -5.36 -0.10
C THR A 67 1.00 -5.53 -1.28
N LYS A 68 0.19 -6.59 -1.29
CA LYS A 68 -0.81 -6.86 -2.32
C LYS A 68 -1.89 -5.77 -2.36
N GLU A 69 -2.32 -5.30 -1.19
CA GLU A 69 -3.37 -4.29 -1.06
C GLU A 69 -2.85 -2.87 -1.38
N ASN A 70 -1.66 -2.52 -0.87
CA ASN A 70 -1.17 -1.14 -0.92
C ASN A 70 -0.18 -0.90 -2.08
N GLY A 71 0.42 -1.94 -2.65
CA GLY A 71 1.48 -1.83 -3.66
C GLY A 71 2.81 -1.28 -3.13
N ILE A 72 3.01 -1.28 -1.80
CA ILE A 72 4.27 -0.87 -1.16
C ILE A 72 4.68 -1.93 -0.13
N PRO A 73 5.99 -2.09 0.14
CA PRO A 73 6.46 -3.15 1.01
C PRO A 73 5.97 -2.94 2.44
N CYS A 74 5.47 -4.01 3.04
CA CYS A 74 5.06 -4.02 4.44
C CYS A 74 6.29 -4.03 5.37
N PRO A 75 6.12 -3.75 6.68
CA PRO A 75 7.24 -3.80 7.62
C PRO A 75 7.97 -5.15 7.69
N HIS A 76 7.29 -6.27 7.37
CA HIS A 76 7.93 -7.59 7.34
C HIS A 76 8.86 -7.73 6.13
N ILE A 77 8.41 -7.33 4.93
CA ILE A 77 9.26 -7.30 3.74
C ILE A 77 10.42 -6.32 3.96
N CYS A 78 10.15 -5.14 4.52
CA CYS A 78 11.19 -4.16 4.84
C CYS A 78 12.28 -4.74 5.75
N SER A 79 11.93 -5.60 6.73
CA SER A 79 12.93 -6.27 7.57
C SER A 79 13.85 -7.20 6.77
N VAL A 80 13.34 -7.88 5.75
CA VAL A 80 14.13 -8.74 4.86
C VAL A 80 14.97 -7.89 3.91
N ILE A 81 14.43 -6.81 3.36
CA ILE A 81 15.16 -5.84 2.52
C ILE A 81 16.37 -5.29 3.29
N LEU A 82 16.17 -4.88 4.55
CA LEU A 82 17.24 -4.40 5.41
C LEU A 82 18.29 -5.47 5.73
N LEU A 83 17.85 -6.72 5.94
CA LEU A 83 18.73 -7.86 6.19
C LEU A 83 19.58 -8.24 4.96
N THR A 84 18.97 -8.20 3.78
CA THR A 84 19.58 -8.68 2.53
C THR A 84 20.26 -7.58 1.72
N GLY A 85 20.02 -6.31 2.05
CA GLY A 85 20.54 -5.17 1.29
C GLY A 85 19.92 -5.01 -0.10
N ARG A 86 18.78 -5.65 -0.37
CA ARG A 86 18.12 -5.55 -1.68
C ARG A 86 17.58 -4.14 -1.93
N PRO A 87 17.48 -3.69 -3.19
CA PRO A 87 16.94 -2.38 -3.49
C PRO A 87 15.42 -2.35 -3.25
N LEU A 88 14.95 -1.31 -2.56
CA LEU A 88 13.54 -1.12 -2.23
C LEU A 88 12.66 -0.90 -3.46
N SER A 89 13.24 -0.29 -4.52
CA SER A 89 12.61 -0.03 -5.81
C SER A 89 11.93 -1.26 -6.39
N ASN A 90 12.50 -2.44 -6.17
CA ASN A 90 12.00 -3.68 -6.76
C ASN A 90 10.66 -4.11 -6.14
N TYR A 91 10.31 -3.61 -4.96
CA TYR A 91 9.13 -4.06 -4.19
C TYR A 91 8.01 -3.01 -4.17
N ILE A 92 8.09 -2.01 -5.03
CA ILE A 92 7.11 -0.94 -5.14
C ILE A 92 6.38 -1.08 -6.47
N ASP A 93 5.06 -1.09 -6.38
CA ASP A 93 4.17 -1.20 -7.52
C ASP A 93 4.32 0.01 -8.46
N TYR A 94 4.21 -0.25 -9.77
CA TYR A 94 4.35 0.74 -10.84
C TYR A 94 3.45 1.95 -10.63
N LYS A 95 2.24 1.76 -10.10
CA LYS A 95 1.27 2.83 -9.82
C LYS A 95 1.81 3.94 -8.89
N HIS A 96 2.85 3.65 -8.12
CA HIS A 96 3.48 4.63 -7.23
C HIS A 96 4.62 5.41 -7.89
N THR A 97 4.85 5.21 -9.19
CA THR A 97 5.96 5.82 -9.92
C THR A 97 5.61 7.14 -10.61
N VAL A 98 6.63 7.95 -10.90
CA VAL A 98 6.52 9.20 -11.68
C VAL A 98 6.03 8.92 -13.09
N ALA A 99 6.49 7.82 -13.68
CA ALA A 99 6.07 7.40 -15.00
C ALA A 99 4.56 7.13 -15.02
N ALA A 100 4.05 6.31 -14.09
CA ALA A 100 2.62 6.02 -13.98
C ALA A 100 1.79 7.28 -13.78
N HIS A 101 2.24 8.20 -12.92
CA HIS A 101 1.54 9.47 -12.75
C HIS A 101 1.55 10.33 -14.01
N ARG A 102 2.70 10.45 -14.69
CA ARG A 102 2.78 11.20 -15.94
C ARG A 102 1.87 10.61 -17.00
N GLU A 103 1.81 9.29 -17.13
CA GLU A 103 0.89 8.62 -18.06
C GLU A 103 -0.58 8.92 -17.74
N LEU A 104 -0.97 8.85 -16.46
CA LEU A 104 -2.33 9.15 -16.00
C LEU A 104 -2.78 10.59 -16.32
N TYR A 105 -1.87 11.56 -16.23
CA TYR A 105 -2.17 12.98 -16.44
C TYR A 105 -1.73 13.50 -17.83
N ASN A 106 -1.20 12.63 -18.70
CA ASN A 106 -0.84 13.01 -20.06
C ASN A 106 -2.08 13.24 -20.94
N VAL A 107 -3.18 12.57 -20.60
CA VAL A 107 -4.48 12.78 -21.24
C VAL A 107 -5.22 13.86 -20.45
N PRO A 108 -5.64 14.97 -21.07
CA PRO A 108 -6.49 15.94 -20.39
C PRO A 108 -7.77 15.26 -19.94
N PHE A 109 -8.13 15.41 -18.66
CA PHE A 109 -9.44 15.01 -18.20
C PHE A 109 -10.47 15.79 -19.00
N ILE A 110 -11.23 15.09 -19.84
CA ILE A 110 -12.36 15.69 -20.54
C ILE A 110 -13.36 16.07 -19.45
N PRO A 111 -13.67 17.36 -19.26
CA PRO A 111 -14.68 17.75 -18.30
C PRO A 111 -15.98 17.03 -18.65
N VAL A 112 -16.53 16.31 -17.67
CA VAL A 112 -17.82 15.63 -17.85
C VAL A 112 -18.87 16.71 -18.02
N ASP A 113 -19.64 16.64 -19.12
CA ASP A 113 -20.79 17.53 -19.27
C ASP A 113 -21.80 17.18 -18.17
N THR A 114 -21.99 18.11 -17.24
CA THR A 114 -22.94 17.94 -16.13
C THR A 114 -24.37 17.79 -16.62
N ASN A 115 -24.68 18.24 -17.83
CA ASN A 115 -25.99 18.04 -18.45
C ASN A 115 -26.23 16.57 -18.83
N GLU A 116 -25.18 15.82 -19.22
CA GLU A 116 -25.28 14.39 -19.51
C GLU A 116 -25.46 13.53 -18.24
N LEU A 117 -25.02 14.02 -17.07
CA LEU A 117 -25.24 13.34 -15.78
C LEU A 117 -26.67 13.45 -15.26
N THR A 118 -27.45 14.41 -15.76
CA THR A 118 -28.84 14.66 -15.29
C THR A 118 -29.90 13.87 -16.05
N THR A 119 -29.55 13.21 -17.16
CA THR A 119 -30.46 12.34 -17.92
C THR A 119 -30.52 10.90 -17.41
N SER A 120 -29.61 10.52 -16.51
CA SER A 120 -29.71 9.26 -15.76
C SER A 120 -30.90 9.33 -14.80
N SER A 121 -32.00 8.68 -15.19
CA SER A 121 -33.18 8.36 -14.38
C SER A 121 -32.92 8.45 -12.87
N LYS A 122 -33.68 9.31 -12.16
CA LYS A 122 -33.70 9.47 -10.69
C LYS A 122 -33.21 8.20 -9.99
N ILE A 123 -31.92 8.16 -9.66
CA ILE A 123 -31.35 7.07 -8.86
C ILE A 123 -31.99 7.25 -7.51
N GLN A 124 -33.01 6.44 -7.21
CA GLN A 124 -33.57 6.42 -5.88
C GLN A 124 -32.46 5.90 -4.95
N PRO A 125 -32.16 6.59 -3.85
CA PRO A 125 -31.21 6.06 -2.89
C PRO A 125 -31.66 4.65 -2.48
N PRO A 126 -30.72 3.73 -2.23
CA PRO A 126 -31.07 2.38 -1.82
C PRO A 126 -32.02 2.46 -0.62
N ILE A 127 -33.11 1.69 -0.66
CA ILE A 127 -34.10 1.65 0.42
C ILE A 127 -33.38 1.16 1.68
N VAL A 128 -33.03 2.10 2.56
CA VAL A 128 -32.43 1.79 3.86
C VAL A 128 -33.54 1.23 4.75
N LYS A 129 -33.57 -0.10 4.95
CA LYS A 129 -34.39 -0.68 6.01
C LYS A 129 -33.82 -0.23 7.35
N LYS A 130 -34.63 0.47 8.16
CA LYS A 130 -34.26 0.82 9.53
C LYS A 130 -34.00 -0.48 10.31
N LEU A 131 -32.87 -0.56 11.00
CA LEU A 131 -32.60 -1.67 11.90
C LEU A 131 -33.65 -1.66 13.04
N PRO A 132 -34.15 -2.83 13.47
CA PRO A 132 -35.02 -2.91 14.64
C PRO A 132 -34.35 -2.23 15.84
N GLY A 133 -35.01 -1.24 16.45
CA GLY A 133 -34.52 -0.55 17.66
C GLY A 133 -33.95 0.86 17.46
N GLN A 134 -33.91 1.42 16.24
CA GLN A 134 -33.62 2.85 16.05
C GLN A 134 -34.85 3.71 16.37
N ASN A 135 -35.04 4.02 17.65
CA ASN A 135 -36.06 4.96 18.10
C ASN A 135 -35.66 6.41 17.75
N ILE A 136 -36.57 7.15 17.11
CA ILE A 136 -36.46 8.59 16.93
C ILE A 136 -36.65 9.21 18.31
N LYS A 137 -35.70 10.03 18.79
CA LYS A 137 -35.95 10.89 19.95
C LYS A 137 -37.05 11.87 19.56
N LYS A 138 -38.19 11.80 20.25
CA LYS A 138 -39.25 12.81 20.12
C LYS A 138 -38.74 14.09 20.78
N GLU A 139 -38.66 15.18 20.02
CA GLU A 139 -38.67 16.55 20.53
C GLU A 139 -40.07 16.90 21.05
#